data_AF-A0A7S4FBW7-F1
#
_entry.id   AF-A0A7S4FBW7-F1
#
_cell.length_a   1.000
_cell.length_b   1.000
_cell.length_c   1.000
_cell.angle_alpha   90.00
_cell.angle_beta   90.00
_cell.angle_gamma   90.00
#
_symmetry.space_group_name_H-M   'P 1'
#
loop_
_entity.id
_entity.type
_entity.pdbx_description
1 polymer ?
#
loop_
_entity_poly.entity_id
_entity_poly.type
_entity_poly.pdbx_seq_one_letter_code
_entity_poly.pdbx_strand_id
1 'polypeptide(L)'
;AGYNPDAALRLLRTACSGLGDQPRAWTNGEVRHLRSGVAKFGSDVAAIQELVKTKDLKSTLRLFYIEKGLKKRSNRDKESELRRAEAVRASRSATPVALPSQPSTPPRADDGANDGA
;
A
#
# COMPACT_ATOMS: atom_id res chain seq x y z
N ALA A 1 -42.23 -2.76 -13.60
CA ALA A 1 -41.19 -3.44 -14.40
C ALA A 1 -39.98 -3.68 -13.50
N GLY A 2 -39.64 -4.94 -13.26
CA GLY A 2 -38.58 -5.34 -12.33
C GLY A 2 -37.21 -5.35 -12.99
N TYR A 3 -36.19 -4.89 -12.26
CA TYR A 3 -34.79 -5.03 -12.65
C TYR A 3 -34.44 -6.51 -12.81
N ASN A 4 -33.95 -6.90 -14.00
CA ASN A 4 -33.51 -8.27 -14.29
C ASN A 4 -31.98 -8.29 -14.42
N PRO A 5 -31.24 -8.84 -13.43
CA PRO A 5 -29.79 -8.83 -13.42
C PRO A 5 -29.18 -9.66 -14.57
N ASP A 6 -29.82 -10.76 -14.97
CA ASP A 6 -29.30 -11.61 -16.05
C ASP A 6 -29.42 -10.95 -17.42
N ALA A 7 -30.50 -10.21 -17.64
CA ALA A 7 -30.66 -9.39 -18.83
C ALA A 7 -29.61 -8.27 -18.89
N ALA A 8 -29.34 -7.61 -17.75
CA ALA A 8 -28.31 -6.58 -17.64
C ALA A 8 -26.90 -7.15 -17.88
N LEU A 9 -26.59 -8.33 -17.32
CA LEU A 9 -25.30 -8.99 -17.53
C LEU A 9 -25.09 -9.45 -18.98
N ARG A 10 -26.15 -9.93 -19.64
CA ARG A 10 -26.11 -10.24 -21.08
C ARG A 10 -25.81 -9.00 -21.91
N LEU A 11 -26.50 -7.89 -21.64
CA LEU A 11 -26.28 -6.61 -22.32
C LEU A 11 -24.86 -6.07 -22.07
N LEU A 12 -24.35 -6.21 -20.85
CA LEU A 12 -22.98 -5.81 -20.53
C LEU A 12 -21.96 -6.65 -21.28
N ARG A 13 -22.14 -7.97 -21.35
CA ARG A 13 -21.26 -8.88 -22.09
C ARG A 13 -21.25 -8.57 -23.59
N THR A 14 -22.42 -8.35 -24.20
CA THR A 14 -22.50 -7.96 -25.63
C THR A 14 -21.92 -6.57 -25.87
N ALA A 15 -22.13 -5.61 -24.97
CA ALA A 15 -21.49 -4.30 -25.07
C ALA A 15 -19.95 -4.42 -24.97
N CYS A 16 -19.42 -5.20 -24.04
CA CYS A 16 -17.99 -5.40 -23.89
C CYS A 16 -17.33 -6.08 -25.09
N SER A 17 -18.06 -6.90 -25.86
CA SER A 17 -17.55 -7.58 -27.06
C SER A 17 -17.60 -6.73 -28.34
N GLY A 18 -18.37 -5.63 -28.35
CA GLY A 18 -18.67 -4.84 -29.55
C GLY A 18 -18.43 -3.34 -29.43
N LEU A 19 -17.77 -2.85 -28.36
CA LEU A 19 -17.38 -1.45 -28.29
C LEU A 19 -16.29 -1.15 -29.33
N GLY A 20 -16.70 -0.66 -30.50
CA GLY A 20 -15.86 -0.06 -31.55
C GLY A 20 -15.12 1.22 -31.12
N ASP A 21 -14.95 1.41 -29.81
CA ASP A 21 -14.23 2.49 -29.16
C ASP A 21 -13.30 1.88 -28.10
N GLN A 22 -12.69 0.72 -28.41
CA GLN A 22 -11.55 0.20 -27.65
C GLN A 22 -10.45 1.27 -27.76
N PRO A 23 -10.17 2.02 -26.67
CA PRO A 23 -9.16 3.05 -26.75
C PRO A 23 -7.87 2.35 -27.14
N ARG A 24 -7.25 2.81 -28.24
CA ARG A 24 -5.99 2.27 -28.76
C ARG A 24 -5.09 1.96 -27.56
N ALA A 25 -4.61 0.73 -27.47
CA ALA A 25 -3.81 0.30 -26.33
C ALA A 25 -2.64 1.28 -26.11
N TRP A 26 -2.33 1.56 -24.84
CA TRP A 26 -1.21 2.41 -24.48
C TRP A 26 0.08 1.61 -24.60
N THR A 27 1.04 2.13 -25.35
CA THR A 27 2.38 1.55 -25.41
C THR A 27 3.20 1.95 -24.19
N ASN A 28 4.22 1.17 -23.83
CA ASN A 28 5.12 1.49 -22.72
C ASN A 28 5.80 2.87 -22.89
N GLY A 29 6.11 3.25 -24.14
CA GLY A 29 6.66 4.57 -24.45
C GLY A 29 5.67 5.70 -24.15
N GLU A 30 4.41 5.56 -24.57
CA GLU A 30 3.36 6.56 -24.30
C GLU A 30 3.10 6.70 -22.79
N VAL A 31 3.06 5.59 -22.05
CA VAL A 31 2.91 5.61 -20.58
C VAL A 31 4.09 6.32 -19.92
N ARG A 32 5.31 6.12 -20.41
CA ARG A 32 6.51 6.81 -19.89
C ARG A 32 6.43 8.32 -20.10
N HIS A 33 5.99 8.76 -21.28
CA HIS A 33 5.77 10.18 -21.57
C HIS A 33 4.68 10.77 -20.69
N LEU A 34 3.57 10.05 -20.49
CA LEU A 34 2.51 10.48 -19.57
C LEU A 34 3.03 10.65 -18.15
N ARG A 35 3.75 9.66 -17.60
CA ARG A 35 4.32 9.74 -16.24
C ARG A 35 5.33 10.88 -16.10
N SER A 36 6.17 11.10 -17.12
CA SER A 36 7.08 12.24 -17.17
C SER A 36 6.33 13.58 -17.17
N GLY A 37 5.26 13.67 -17.98
CA GLY A 37 4.38 14.83 -18.01
C GLY A 37 3.71 15.10 -16.67
N VAL A 38 3.20 14.06 -16.00
CA VAL A 38 2.61 14.19 -14.65
C VAL A 38 3.64 14.73 -13.65
N ALA A 39 4.90 14.28 -13.72
CA ALA A 39 5.96 14.77 -12.85
C ALA A 39 6.32 16.24 -13.13
N LYS A 40 6.27 16.67 -14.41
CA LYS A 40 6.68 18.02 -14.83
C LYS A 40 5.56 19.07 -14.71
N PHE A 41 4.33 18.71 -15.09
CA PHE A 41 3.20 19.62 -15.22
C PHE A 41 2.10 19.38 -14.16
N GLY A 42 2.26 18.35 -13.31
CA GLY A 42 1.35 18.08 -12.20
C GLY A 42 -0.03 17.64 -12.68
N SER A 43 -0.99 18.58 -12.67
CA SER A 43 -2.41 18.32 -13.03
C SER A 43 -2.85 18.98 -14.34
N ASP A 44 -1.93 19.63 -15.06
CA ASP A 44 -2.24 20.16 -16.39
C ASP A 44 -2.23 19.03 -17.44
N VAL A 45 -3.41 18.45 -17.65
CA VAL A 45 -3.57 17.29 -18.55
C VAL A 45 -3.45 17.69 -20.02
N ALA A 46 -3.73 18.95 -20.38
CA ALA A 46 -3.56 19.44 -21.74
C ALA A 46 -2.06 19.46 -22.11
N ALA A 47 -1.22 20.02 -21.24
CA ALA A 47 0.24 19.99 -21.43
C ALA A 47 0.82 18.56 -21.45
N ILE A 48 0.23 17.64 -20.70
CA ILE A 48 0.63 16.21 -20.71
C ILE A 48 0.23 15.54 -22.03
N GLN A 49 -0.94 15.87 -22.58
CA GLN A 49 -1.41 15.32 -23.86
C GLN A 49 -0.50 15.77 -25.01
N GLU A 50 0.04 16.99 -24.97
CA GLU A 50 1.04 17.46 -25.95
C GLU A 50 2.34 16.62 -25.95
N LEU A 51 2.67 15.94 -24.85
CA LEU A 51 3.78 14.98 -24.80
C LEU A 51 3.40 13.61 -25.37
N VAL A 52 2.10 13.27 -25.37
CA VAL A 52 1.55 12.02 -25.88
C VAL A 52 0.64 12.33 -27.06
N LYS A 53 1.23 12.92 -28.11
CA LYS A 53 0.52 13.37 -29.33
C LYS A 53 -0.29 12.29 -30.04
N THR A 54 -0.01 11.02 -29.75
CA THR A 54 -0.67 9.86 -30.33
C THR A 54 -2.02 9.52 -29.68
N LYS A 55 -2.39 10.21 -28.59
CA LYS A 55 -3.64 9.99 -27.84
C LYS A 55 -4.46 11.26 -27.81
N ASP A 56 -5.77 11.08 -27.83
CA ASP A 56 -6.73 12.15 -27.60
C ASP A 56 -6.76 12.56 -26.11
N LEU A 57 -7.29 13.75 -25.84
CA LEU A 57 -7.37 14.30 -24.49
C LEU A 57 -8.23 13.43 -23.56
N LYS A 58 -9.31 12.83 -24.05
CA LYS A 58 -10.22 11.97 -23.26
C LYS A 58 -9.49 10.70 -22.81
N SER A 59 -8.76 10.04 -23.70
CA SER A 59 -7.91 8.89 -23.37
C SER A 59 -6.80 9.26 -22.38
N THR A 60 -6.18 10.43 -22.55
CA THR A 60 -5.13 10.93 -21.64
C THR A 60 -5.67 11.20 -20.24
N LEU A 61 -6.82 11.86 -20.13
CA LEU A 61 -7.53 12.10 -18.86
C LEU A 61 -7.85 10.78 -18.15
N ARG A 62 -8.35 9.79 -18.89
CA ARG A 62 -8.70 8.49 -18.32
C ARG A 62 -7.48 7.82 -17.68
N LEU A 63 -6.36 7.75 -18.40
CA LEU A 63 -5.15 7.12 -17.85
C LEU A 63 -4.54 7.96 -16.71
N PHE A 64 -4.55 9.29 -16.82
CA PHE A 64 -4.09 10.20 -15.77
C PHE A 64 -4.76 9.92 -14.42
N TYR A 65 -6.09 9.80 -14.39
CA TYR A 65 -6.81 9.54 -13.14
C TYR A 65 -6.65 8.11 -12.64
N ILE A 66 -6.47 7.13 -13.53
CA ILE A 66 -6.13 5.75 -13.14
C ILE A 66 -4.78 5.74 -12.42
N GLU A 67 -3.73 6.32 -13.01
CA GLU A 67 -2.39 6.39 -12.40
C GLU A 67 -2.41 7.16 -11.07
N LYS A 68 -3.12 8.28 -10.99
CA LYS A 68 -3.29 9.06 -9.74
C LYS A 68 -4.00 8.23 -8.66
N GLY A 69 -5.03 7.48 -9.03
CA GLY A 69 -5.77 6.58 -8.15
C GLY A 69 -4.90 5.42 -7.63
N LEU A 70 -4.10 4.80 -8.50
CA LEU A 70 -3.15 3.74 -8.13
C LEU A 70 -2.09 4.26 -7.17
N LYS A 71 -1.52 5.44 -7.43
CA LYS A 71 -0.56 6.09 -6.54
C LYS A 71 -1.17 6.38 -5.16
N LYS A 72 -2.41 6.90 -5.12
CA LYS A 72 -3.14 7.14 -3.86
C LYS A 72 -3.38 5.85 -3.09
N ARG A 73 -3.77 4.76 -3.77
CA ARG A 73 -3.96 3.45 -3.14
C ARG A 73 -2.65 2.94 -2.55
N SER A 74 -1.57 2.91 -3.34
CA SER A 74 -0.25 2.47 -2.90
C SER A 74 0.24 3.24 -1.67
N ASN A 75 0.02 4.55 -1.62
CA ASN A 75 0.40 5.36 -0.45
C ASN A 75 -0.38 4.97 0.81
N ARG A 76 -1.70 4.72 0.70
CA ARG A 76 -2.51 4.26 1.84
C ARG A 76 -2.09 2.87 2.33
N ASP A 77 -1.73 1.99 1.40
CA ASP A 77 -1.30 0.63 1.75
C ASP A 77 0.04 0.68 2.50
N LYS A 78 1.01 1.49 2.02
CA LYS A 78 2.28 1.74 2.71
C LYS A 78 2.10 2.35 4.09
N GLU A 79 1.21 3.33 4.24
CA GLU A 79 0.91 3.94 5.53
C GLU A 79 0.30 2.92 6.50
N SER A 80 -0.59 2.06 6.00
CA SER A 80 -1.21 0.98 6.79
C SER A 80 -0.17 -0.04 7.25
N GLU A 81 0.78 -0.38 6.40
CA GLU A 81 1.88 -1.29 6.71
C GLU A 81 2.83 -0.70 7.74
N LEU A 82 3.20 0.58 7.60
CA LEU A 82 4.02 1.30 8.58
C LEU A 82 3.34 1.35 9.95
N ARG A 83 2.05 1.68 10.02
CA ARG A 83 1.30 1.64 11.29
C ARG A 83 1.29 0.25 11.92
N ARG A 84 1.14 -0.82 11.13
CA ARG A 84 1.20 -2.20 11.65
C ARG A 84 2.59 -2.53 12.20
N ALA A 85 3.64 -2.14 11.47
CA ALA A 85 5.03 -2.36 11.92
C ALA A 85 5.33 -1.60 13.22
N GLU A 86 4.87 -0.35 13.33
CA GLU A 86 4.97 0.45 14.56
C GLU A 86 4.19 -0.17 15.72
N ALA A 87 2.96 -0.64 15.48
CA ALA A 87 2.15 -1.31 16.50
C ALA A 87 2.81 -2.61 16.99
N VAL A 88 3.40 -3.40 16.10
CA VAL A 88 4.16 -4.62 16.46
C VAL A 88 5.43 -4.28 17.23
N ARG A 89 6.13 -3.20 16.85
CA ARG A 89 7.31 -2.73 17.59
C ARG A 89 6.93 -2.27 19.00
N ALA A 90 5.86 -1.48 19.11
CA ALA A 90 5.35 -0.97 20.38
C ALA A 90 4.91 -2.11 21.32
N SER A 91 4.22 -3.14 20.79
CA SER A 91 3.80 -4.29 21.59
C SER A 91 5.00 -5.13 22.06
N ARG A 92 6.05 -5.29 21.24
CA ARG A 92 7.29 -5.97 21.64
C ARG A 92 8.06 -5.23 22.73
N SER A 93 8.13 -3.90 22.67
CA SER A 93 8.76 -3.08 23.71
C SER A 93 7.97 -3.00 25.01
N ALA A 94 6.68 -3.32 24.98
CA ALA A 94 5.80 -3.30 26.16
C ALA A 94 5.80 -4.62 26.94
N THR A 95 6.55 -5.63 26.51
CA THR A 95 6.75 -6.86 27.28
C THR A 95 7.89 -6.65 28.27
N PRO A 96 7.62 -6.41 29.57
CA PRO A 96 8.69 -6.42 30.55
C PRO A 96 9.26 -7.84 30.59
N VAL A 97 10.56 -7.97 30.30
CA VAL A 97 11.30 -9.18 30.63
C VAL A 97 11.24 -9.28 32.15
N ALA A 98 10.35 -10.12 32.67
CA ALA A 98 10.31 -10.45 34.08
C ALA A 98 11.66 -11.10 34.43
N LEU A 99 12.52 -10.33 35.09
CA LEU A 99 13.79 -10.83 35.62
C LEU A 99 13.43 -11.92 36.65
N PRO A 100 13.88 -13.17 36.51
CA PRO A 100 13.64 -14.18 37.53
C PRO A 100 14.29 -13.71 38.84
N SER A 101 13.47 -13.48 39.86
CA SER A 101 13.91 -13.08 41.19
C SER A 101 14.86 -14.14 41.73
N GLN A 102 16.10 -13.76 42.03
CA GLN A 102 17.07 -14.69 42.59
C GLN A 102 16.63 -15.17 43.99
N PRO A 103 16.83 -16.45 44.32
CA PRO A 103 16.52 -16.95 45.65
C PRO A 103 17.49 -16.35 46.67
N SER A 104 16.95 -15.72 47.71
CA SER A 104 17.72 -15.20 48.84
C SER A 104 18.46 -16.33 49.56
N THR A 105 19.78 -16.28 49.55
CA THR A 105 20.63 -17.15 50.37
C THR A 105 20.49 -16.77 51.84
N PRO A 106 20.27 -17.73 52.76
CA PRO A 106 20.22 -17.42 54.19
C PRO A 106 21.62 -17.09 54.75
N PRO A 107 21.70 -16.29 55.82
CA PRO A 107 22.97 -15.89 56.42
C PRO A 107 23.68 -17.09 57.04
N ARG A 108 24.99 -17.17 56.76
CA ARG A 108 25.93 -18.15 57.28
C ARG A 108 26.02 -17.99 58.80
N ALA A 109 25.62 -19.01 59.54
CA ALA A 109 25.91 -19.10 60.97
C ALA A 109 27.42 -19.30 61.14
N ASP A 110 28.04 -18.30 61.76
CA ASP A 110 29.29 -18.46 62.50
C ASP A 110 29.02 -19.41 63.67
N ASP A 111 29.77 -20.50 63.76
CA ASP A 111 30.06 -21.14 65.03
C ASP A 111 31.58 -21.29 65.11
N GLY A 112 32.17 -20.43 65.93
CA GLY A 112 33.58 -20.45 66.27
C GLY A 112 33.90 -21.39 67.42
N ALA A 113 35.20 -21.60 67.60
CA ALA A 113 35.91 -22.15 68.76
C ALA A 113 35.68 -23.67 69.02
N ASN A 114 36.61 -24.46 69.55
CA ASN A 114 37.73 -24.15 70.43
C ASN A 114 38.68 -25.36 70.55
N ASP A 115 39.97 -25.08 70.74
CA ASP A 115 41.03 -25.81 71.47
C ASP A 115 41.08 -27.36 71.52
N GLY A 116 42.19 -27.90 71.00
CA GLY A 116 43.31 -28.40 71.83
C GLY A 116 43.17 -29.75 72.56
N ALA A 117 43.86 -30.77 72.03
CA ALA A 117 44.76 -31.69 72.77
C ALA A 117 45.55 -32.55 71.77
#